data_AF-A0A7C1PPW8-F1
#
_entry.id   AF-A0A7C1PPW8-F1
#
_cell.length_a   1.000
_cell.length_b   1.000
_cell.length_c   1.000
_cell.angle_alpha   90.00
_cell.angle_beta   90.00
_cell.angle_gamma   90.00
#
_symmetry.space_group_name_H-M   'P 1'
#
loop_
_entity.id
_entity.type
_entity.pdbx_description
1 polymer ?
#
loop_
_entity_poly.entity_id
_entity_poly.type
_entity_poly.pdbx_seq_one_letter_code
_entity_poly.pdbx_strand_id
1 'polypeptide(L)'
;MLRYVSAEQLLAEPSAHRYLHVLILTALQDGASRLELRYTLDGVVPYYRLEERDWELAPPPPLVAEQLKETVRQVSRLVTPERPDTTVLVGPPEGRYEPLQAGWLTYELQGRWLDLRVYIDPREPFGVMRFDIEGASEFSSAAQAALRDYAEQLAALQDSISAPEETLP
;
A
#
# COMPACT_ATOMS: atom_id res chain seq x y z
N MET A 1 3.10 12.10 -2.86
CA MET A 1 4.44 11.54 -2.56
C MET A 1 4.33 10.87 -1.20
N LEU A 2 5.05 9.77 -0.99
CA LEU A 2 5.22 9.15 0.33
C LEU A 2 6.68 9.26 0.77
N ARG A 3 6.91 9.43 2.07
CA ARG A 3 8.25 9.59 2.63
C ARG A 3 8.33 8.87 3.96
N TYR A 4 9.26 7.92 4.06
CA TYR A 4 9.61 7.31 5.33
C TYR A 4 10.75 8.11 5.98
N VAL A 5 10.53 8.62 7.18
CA VAL A 5 11.53 9.36 7.97
C VAL A 5 12.01 8.54 9.16
N SER A 6 11.08 8.01 9.94
CA SER A 6 11.35 7.18 11.13
C SER A 6 10.15 6.30 11.46
N ALA A 7 10.35 5.36 12.37
CA ALA A 7 9.27 4.54 12.91
C ALA A 7 8.23 5.38 13.68
N GLU A 8 8.62 6.43 14.42
CA GLU A 8 7.65 7.30 15.11
C GLU A 8 6.76 8.04 14.10
N GLN A 9 7.35 8.56 13.02
CA GLN A 9 6.59 9.22 11.96
C GLN A 9 5.60 8.23 11.34
N LEU A 10 6.05 7.02 11.01
CA LEU A 10 5.19 5.99 10.43
C LEU A 10 4.03 5.61 11.37
N LEU A 11 4.27 5.53 12.68
CA LEU A 11 3.23 5.25 13.68
C LEU A 11 2.21 6.38 13.79
N ALA A 12 2.64 7.64 13.63
CA ALA A 12 1.77 8.81 13.67
C ALA A 12 0.91 9.00 12.41
N GLU A 13 1.22 8.32 11.30
CA GLU A 13 0.46 8.42 10.05
C GLU A 13 -1.00 7.91 10.21
N PRO A 14 -1.96 8.43 9.41
CA PRO A 14 -3.27 7.82 9.28
C PRO A 14 -3.17 6.34 8.90
N SER A 15 -4.09 5.50 9.39
CA SER A 15 -4.00 4.05 9.25
C SER A 15 -3.82 3.56 7.80
N ALA A 16 -4.50 4.17 6.82
CA ALA A 16 -4.34 3.83 5.42
C ALA A 16 -2.98 4.25 4.83
N HIS A 17 -2.45 5.40 5.23
CA HIS A 17 -1.11 5.84 4.84
C HIS A 17 -0.04 4.93 5.45
N ARG A 18 -0.14 4.64 6.75
CA ARG A 18 0.75 3.71 7.45
C ARG A 18 0.73 2.32 6.80
N TYR A 19 -0.45 1.79 6.49
CA TYR A 19 -0.58 0.48 5.83
C TYR A 19 0.07 0.47 4.44
N LEU A 20 -0.14 1.52 3.64
CA LEU A 20 0.49 1.64 2.32
C LEU A 20 2.03 1.72 2.42
N HIS A 21 2.56 2.44 3.41
CA HIS A 21 3.99 2.45 3.72
C HIS A 21 4.52 1.05 4.01
N VAL A 22 3.86 0.32 4.91
CA VAL A 22 4.29 -1.04 5.29
C VAL A 22 4.27 -1.97 4.08
N LEU A 23 3.23 -1.92 3.23
CA LEU A 23 3.19 -2.73 2.02
C LEU A 23 4.34 -2.45 1.06
N ILE A 24 4.63 -1.16 0.82
CA ILE A 24 5.75 -0.76 -0.05
C ILE A 24 7.07 -1.23 0.56
N LEU A 25 7.30 -0.99 1.86
CA LEU A 25 8.53 -1.44 2.52
C LEU A 25 8.68 -2.96 2.48
N THR A 26 7.62 -3.73 2.69
CA THR A 26 7.65 -5.19 2.59
C THR A 26 8.02 -5.64 1.18
N ALA A 27 7.40 -5.04 0.16
CA ALA A 27 7.72 -5.33 -1.24
C ALA A 27 9.18 -4.96 -1.57
N LEU A 28 9.70 -3.84 -1.05
CA LEU A 28 11.09 -3.42 -1.25
C LEU A 28 12.09 -4.33 -0.54
N GLN A 29 11.80 -4.73 0.71
CA GLN A 29 12.63 -5.63 1.50
C GLN A 29 12.91 -6.91 0.71
N ASP A 30 11.86 -7.48 0.12
CA ASP A 30 11.95 -8.75 -0.59
C ASP A 30 12.42 -8.58 -2.05
N GLY A 31 12.60 -7.35 -2.53
CA GLY A 31 13.03 -7.07 -3.90
C GLY A 31 11.94 -7.35 -4.95
N ALA A 32 10.67 -7.19 -4.57
CA ALA A 32 9.54 -7.47 -5.44
C ALA A 32 9.49 -6.52 -6.65
N SER A 33 9.12 -7.05 -7.82
CA SER A 33 8.95 -6.25 -9.05
C SER A 33 7.58 -5.59 -9.17
N ARG A 34 6.61 -6.05 -8.37
CA ARG A 34 5.24 -5.55 -8.38
C ARG A 34 4.56 -5.72 -7.03
N LEU A 35 3.72 -4.76 -6.66
CA LEU A 35 2.73 -4.84 -5.58
C LEU A 35 1.33 -4.64 -6.19
N GLU A 36 0.36 -5.45 -5.80
CA GLU A 36 -1.03 -5.39 -6.25
C GLU A 36 -1.99 -5.41 -5.06
N LEU A 37 -3.05 -4.60 -5.13
CA LEU A 37 -4.20 -4.64 -4.24
C LEU A 37 -5.40 -5.08 -5.07
N ARG A 38 -5.79 -6.33 -4.90
CA ARG A 38 -6.89 -6.94 -5.66
C ARG A 38 -8.18 -6.78 -4.88
N TYR A 39 -9.17 -6.13 -5.47
CA TYR A 39 -10.49 -5.95 -4.90
C TYR A 39 -11.36 -7.17 -5.25
N THR A 40 -11.97 -7.76 -4.23
CA THR A 40 -12.85 -8.92 -4.31
C THR A 40 -14.16 -8.62 -3.57
N LEU A 41 -15.10 -9.57 -3.60
CA LEU A 41 -16.33 -9.46 -2.81
C LEU A 41 -16.07 -9.46 -1.30
N ASP A 42 -14.98 -10.11 -0.86
CA ASP A 42 -14.64 -10.30 0.55
C ASP A 42 -13.72 -9.19 1.09
N GLY A 43 -13.27 -8.25 0.24
CA GLY A 43 -12.44 -7.12 0.62
C GLY A 43 -11.27 -6.89 -0.32
N VAL A 44 -10.15 -6.43 0.23
CA VAL A 44 -8.92 -6.17 -0.52
C VAL A 44 -7.86 -7.18 -0.12
N VAL A 45 -7.26 -7.85 -1.11
CA VAL A 45 -6.18 -8.80 -0.87
C VAL A 45 -4.89 -8.28 -1.51
N PRO A 46 -3.84 -7.98 -0.71
CA PRO A 46 -2.57 -7.53 -1.23
C PRO A 46 -1.71 -8.71 -1.70
N TYR A 47 -1.00 -8.50 -2.79
CA TYR A 47 0.00 -9.43 -3.33
C TYR A 47 1.26 -8.67 -3.69
N TYR A 48 2.43 -9.27 -3.54
CA TYR A 48 3.61 -8.81 -4.28
C TYR A 48 4.13 -9.92 -5.20
N ARG A 49 4.88 -9.54 -6.22
CA ARG A 49 5.54 -10.46 -7.15
C ARG A 49 7.05 -10.49 -6.92
N LEU A 50 7.58 -11.66 -6.61
CA LEU A 50 9.01 -11.94 -6.50
C LEU A 50 9.37 -13.05 -7.48
N GLU A 51 10.32 -12.80 -8.39
CA GLU A 51 10.79 -13.80 -9.37
C GLU A 51 9.65 -14.51 -10.13
N GLU A 52 8.69 -13.73 -10.65
CA GLU A 52 7.47 -14.20 -11.35
C GLU A 52 6.43 -14.95 -10.50
N ARG A 53 6.65 -15.08 -9.20
CA ARG A 53 5.68 -15.68 -8.27
C ARG A 53 4.96 -14.63 -7.45
N ASP A 54 3.63 -14.75 -7.39
CA ASP A 54 2.80 -13.94 -6.51
C ASP A 54 2.79 -14.52 -5.09
N TRP A 55 2.98 -13.64 -4.11
CA TRP A 55 2.88 -13.93 -2.68
C TRP A 55 1.76 -13.10 -2.07
N GLU A 56 0.86 -13.76 -1.36
CA GLU A 56 -0.25 -13.13 -0.67
C GLU A 56 0.21 -12.51 0.64
N LEU A 57 -0.28 -11.30 0.94
CA LEU A 57 -0.02 -10.58 2.18
C LEU A 57 -1.28 -10.49 3.04
N ALA A 58 -1.09 -10.14 4.31
CA ALA A 58 -2.20 -9.99 5.23
C ALA A 58 -3.17 -8.89 4.76
N PRO A 59 -4.48 -9.17 4.68
CA PRO A 59 -5.46 -8.19 4.24
C PRO A 59 -5.54 -7.00 5.20
N PRO A 60 -5.86 -5.79 4.71
CA PRO A 60 -6.06 -4.63 5.56
C PRO A 60 -7.34 -4.80 6.41
N PRO A 61 -7.41 -4.13 7.58
CA PRO A 61 -8.67 -3.96 8.30
C PRO A 61 -9.74 -3.30 7.41
N PRO A 62 -11.04 -3.59 7.58
CA PRO A 62 -12.10 -3.09 6.69
C PRO A 62 -12.11 -1.56 6.51
N LEU A 63 -12.00 -0.80 7.60
CA LEU A 63 -11.94 0.67 7.55
C LEU A 63 -10.71 1.20 6.78
N VAL A 64 -9.60 0.46 6.81
CA VAL A 64 -8.41 0.80 6.02
C VAL A 64 -8.66 0.48 4.55
N ALA A 65 -9.24 -0.68 4.25
CA ALA A 65 -9.55 -1.13 2.89
C ALA A 65 -10.38 -0.10 2.11
N GLU A 66 -11.40 0.48 2.75
CA GLU A 66 -12.27 1.53 2.19
C GLU A 66 -11.50 2.81 1.82
N GLN A 67 -10.41 3.11 2.53
CA GLN A 67 -9.64 4.35 2.37
C GLN A 67 -8.45 4.21 1.41
N LEU A 68 -8.05 2.99 1.05
CA LEU A 68 -6.82 2.76 0.28
C LEU A 68 -6.86 3.41 -1.10
N LYS A 69 -7.98 3.31 -1.82
CA LYS A 69 -8.09 3.88 -3.18
C LYS A 69 -7.86 5.39 -3.17
N GLU A 70 -8.52 6.08 -2.25
CA GLU A 70 -8.37 7.53 -2.10
C GLU A 70 -6.98 7.91 -1.58
N THR A 71 -6.44 7.14 -0.64
CA THR A 71 -5.06 7.34 -0.16
C THR A 71 -4.06 7.27 -1.32
N VAL A 72 -4.17 6.27 -2.19
CA VAL A 72 -3.30 6.13 -3.37
C VAL A 72 -3.47 7.32 -4.32
N ARG A 73 -4.69 7.82 -4.54
CA ARG A 73 -4.95 9.02 -5.34
C ARG A 73 -4.27 10.27 -4.78
N GLN A 74 -4.30 10.45 -3.46
CA GLN A 74 -3.71 11.61 -2.79
C GLN A 74 -2.18 11.60 -2.87
N VAL A 75 -1.57 10.42 -2.76
CA VAL A 75 -0.11 10.30 -2.70
C VAL A 75 0.54 10.08 -4.07
N SER A 76 -0.24 9.89 -5.12
CA SER A 76 0.23 9.65 -6.49
C SER A 76 -0.08 10.81 -7.42
N ARG A 77 0.75 11.01 -8.44
CA ARG A 77 0.44 11.89 -9.58
C ARG A 77 -0.22 11.05 -10.66
N LEU A 78 -1.55 11.06 -10.67
CA LEU A 78 -2.37 10.25 -11.59
C LEU A 78 -2.91 11.09 -12.74
N VAL A 79 -3.01 10.46 -13.90
CA VAL A 79 -3.75 10.97 -15.06
C VAL A 79 -4.81 9.95 -15.46
N THR A 80 -5.88 10.43 -16.06
CA THR A 80 -6.87 9.59 -16.73
C THR A 80 -6.49 9.53 -18.21
N PRO A 81 -5.85 8.43 -18.68
CA PRO A 81 -5.52 8.31 -20.09
C PRO A 81 -6.78 8.38 -20.95
N GLU A 82 -6.74 9.18 -22.01
CA GLU A 82 -7.81 9.21 -23.02
C GLU A 82 -7.95 7.82 -23.63
N ARG A 83 -9.13 7.21 -23.49
CA ARG A 83 -9.53 6.04 -24.25
C ARG A 83 -10.53 6.45 -25.32
N PRO A 84 -10.55 5.81 -26.50
CA PRO A 84 -11.74 5.86 -27.33
C PRO A 84 -12.92 5.33 -26.48
N ASP A 85 -14.04 6.06 -26.49
CA ASP A 85 -15.26 5.77 -25.73
C ASP A 85 -15.62 4.29 -25.84
N THR A 86 -15.21 3.49 -24.85
CA THR A 86 -15.52 2.08 -24.78
C THR A 86 -16.66 1.95 -23.81
N THR A 87 -17.89 1.96 -24.34
CA THR A 87 -19.10 1.67 -23.58
C THR A 87 -19.00 0.23 -23.05
N VAL A 88 -18.74 0.07 -21.75
CA VAL A 88 -18.78 -1.26 -21.10
C VAL A 88 -20.24 -1.64 -20.93
N LEU A 89 -20.73 -2.57 -21.78
CA LEU A 89 -22.13 -3.01 -21.79
C LEU A 89 -22.47 -4.06 -20.73
N VAL A 90 -21.50 -4.53 -19.92
CA VAL A 90 -21.71 -5.64 -18.98
C VAL A 90 -20.99 -5.39 -17.65
N GLY A 91 -21.80 -5.33 -16.58
CA GLY A 91 -21.38 -5.29 -15.17
C GLY A 91 -22.54 -5.65 -14.24
N PRO A 92 -22.26 -6.01 -12.98
CA PRO A 92 -23.30 -6.14 -11.98
C PRO A 92 -24.05 -4.80 -11.79
N PRO A 93 -25.35 -4.80 -11.46
CA PRO A 93 -26.16 -3.57 -11.35
C PRO A 93 -25.61 -2.55 -10.35
N GLU A 94 -24.82 -3.00 -9.38
CA GLU A 94 -24.20 -2.17 -8.34
C GLU A 94 -22.75 -1.78 -8.66
N GLY A 95 -22.24 -2.18 -9.83
CA GLY A 95 -20.88 -1.89 -10.25
C GLY A 95 -20.67 -0.39 -10.49
N ARG A 96 -19.77 0.22 -9.73
CA ARG A 96 -19.30 1.59 -9.99
C ARG A 96 -18.22 1.54 -11.05
N TYR A 97 -18.38 2.34 -12.10
CA TYR A 97 -17.39 2.51 -13.15
C TYR A 97 -16.75 3.89 -13.03
N GLU A 98 -15.59 3.96 -12.38
CA GLU A 98 -14.73 5.13 -12.44
C GLU A 98 -13.84 5.06 -13.71
N PRO A 99 -13.17 6.15 -14.14
CA PRO A 99 -12.18 6.08 -15.21
C PRO A 99 -10.91 5.36 -14.75
N LEU A 100 -10.22 4.68 -15.67
CA LEU A 100 -8.89 4.12 -15.39
C LEU A 100 -7.91 5.25 -15.11
N GLN A 101 -7.05 5.06 -14.11
CA GLN A 101 -6.03 6.05 -13.74
C GLN A 101 -4.66 5.40 -13.80
N ALA A 102 -3.67 6.12 -14.35
CA ALA A 102 -2.28 5.69 -14.40
C ALA A 102 -1.36 6.84 -14.07
N GLY A 103 -0.20 6.57 -13.48
CA GLY A 103 0.73 7.62 -13.09
C GLY A 103 1.89 7.13 -12.24
N TRP A 104 2.36 7.99 -11.35
CA TRP A 104 3.56 7.74 -10.55
C TRP A 104 3.37 8.09 -9.08
N LEU A 105 3.92 7.26 -8.19
CA LEU A 105 4.08 7.54 -6.78
C LEU A 105 5.58 7.58 -6.49
N THR A 106 6.09 8.75 -6.13
CA THR A 106 7.47 8.90 -5.63
C THR A 106 7.51 8.53 -4.15
N TYR A 107 8.36 7.55 -3.82
CA TYR A 107 8.63 7.07 -2.48
C TYR A 107 10.05 7.47 -2.07
N GLU A 108 10.19 8.18 -0.95
CA GLU A 108 11.49 8.49 -0.36
C GLU A 108 11.79 7.57 0.83
N LEU A 109 12.95 6.92 0.79
CA LEU A 109 13.49 6.09 1.86
C LEU A 109 14.95 6.46 2.12
N GLN A 110 15.26 6.92 3.34
CA GLN A 110 16.63 7.30 3.75
C GLN A 110 17.30 8.31 2.79
N GLY A 111 16.55 9.29 2.29
CA GLY A 111 17.04 10.32 1.36
C GLY A 111 17.25 9.84 -0.08
N ARG A 112 16.89 8.58 -0.40
CA ARG A 112 16.87 8.03 -1.75
C ARG A 112 15.44 7.99 -2.26
N TRP A 113 15.26 8.23 -3.56
CA TRP A 113 13.94 8.29 -4.19
C TRP A 113 13.72 7.11 -5.12
N LEU A 114 12.50 6.60 -5.11
CA LEU A 114 12.04 5.53 -5.97
C LEU A 114 10.68 5.91 -6.56
N ASP A 115 10.57 5.87 -7.88
CA ASP A 115 9.30 6.13 -8.57
C ASP A 115 8.59 4.81 -8.88
N LEU A 116 7.40 4.64 -8.30
CA LEU A 116 6.52 3.50 -8.55
C LEU A 116 5.52 3.85 -9.64
N ARG A 117 5.37 3.02 -10.69
CA ARG A 117 4.28 3.22 -11.66
C ARG A 117 2.99 2.72 -11.05
N VAL A 118 2.00 3.59 -10.96
CA VAL A 118 0.70 3.28 -10.35
C VAL A 118 -0.35 3.11 -11.44
N TYR A 119 -1.13 2.04 -11.34
CA TYR A 119 -2.30 1.79 -12.18
C TYR A 119 -3.49 1.47 -11.28
N ILE A 120 -4.62 2.13 -11.50
CA ILE A 120 -5.88 1.87 -10.79
C ILE A 120 -6.91 1.42 -11.82
N ASP A 121 -7.25 0.13 -11.79
CA ASP A 121 -8.43 -0.40 -12.49
C ASP A 121 -9.68 -0.10 -11.65
N PRO A 122 -10.61 0.72 -12.17
CA PRO A 122 -11.70 1.33 -11.42
C PRO A 122 -12.92 0.42 -11.19
N ARG A 123 -12.89 -0.81 -11.67
CA ARG A 123 -14.05 -1.70 -11.58
C ARG A 123 -14.31 -2.07 -10.11
N GLU A 124 -15.56 -1.99 -9.68
CA GLU A 124 -16.04 -2.48 -8.39
C GLU A 124 -17.15 -3.52 -8.59
N PRO A 125 -17.23 -4.58 -7.77
CA PRO A 125 -16.35 -4.91 -6.64
C PRO A 125 -15.02 -5.58 -7.06
N PHE A 126 -14.79 -5.75 -8.36
CA PHE A 126 -13.61 -6.42 -8.92
C PHE A 126 -12.67 -5.41 -9.55
N GLY A 127 -11.44 -5.28 -9.07
CA GLY A 127 -10.49 -4.29 -9.59
C GLY A 127 -9.08 -4.52 -9.05
N VAL A 128 -8.13 -3.70 -9.50
CA VAL A 128 -6.74 -3.80 -9.06
C VAL A 128 -6.09 -2.43 -8.95
N MET A 129 -5.42 -2.16 -7.83
CA MET A 129 -4.38 -1.12 -7.79
C MET A 129 -3.03 -1.80 -7.88
N ARG A 130 -2.22 -1.43 -8.87
CA ARG A 130 -0.93 -2.02 -9.17
C ARG A 130 0.16 -0.97 -9.05
N PHE A 131 1.26 -1.35 -8.42
CA PHE A 131 2.50 -0.60 -8.29
C PHE A 131 3.60 -1.43 -8.93
N ASP A 132 4.14 -0.98 -10.07
CA ASP A 132 5.37 -1.57 -10.59
C ASP A 132 6.59 -0.92 -9.95
N ILE A 133 7.51 -1.77 -9.54
CA ILE A 133 8.66 -1.39 -8.72
C ILE A 133 9.93 -1.75 -9.51
N GLU A 134 10.53 -0.76 -10.16
CA GLU A 134 11.81 -0.93 -10.83
C GLU A 134 12.96 -0.62 -9.86
N GLY A 135 13.94 -1.50 -9.73
CA GLY A 135 15.09 -1.29 -8.83
C GLY A 135 14.80 -1.57 -7.35
N ALA A 136 13.76 -2.33 -7.02
CA ALA A 136 13.38 -2.68 -5.63
C ALA A 136 14.56 -3.23 -4.80
N SER A 137 15.38 -4.09 -5.40
CA SER A 137 16.53 -4.72 -4.75
C SER A 137 17.57 -3.71 -4.22
N GLU A 138 17.67 -2.53 -4.83
CA GLU A 138 18.58 -1.48 -4.37
C GLU A 138 18.14 -0.85 -3.03
N PHE A 139 16.88 -1.05 -2.62
CA PHE A 139 16.29 -0.52 -1.39
C PHE A 139 16.08 -1.60 -0.32
N SER A 140 16.33 -2.87 -0.62
CA SER A 140 16.02 -4.02 0.24
C SER A 140 16.57 -3.87 1.66
N SER A 141 17.87 -3.59 1.82
CA SER A 141 18.47 -3.44 3.16
C SER A 141 17.92 -2.24 3.95
N ALA A 142 17.63 -1.13 3.27
CA ALA A 142 17.05 0.06 3.89
C ALA A 142 15.60 -0.20 4.34
N ALA A 143 14.83 -0.93 3.53
CA ALA A 143 13.46 -1.29 3.84
C ALA A 143 13.40 -2.31 4.99
N GLN A 144 14.32 -3.28 5.02
CA GLN A 144 14.45 -4.22 6.13
C GLN A 144 14.73 -3.50 7.45
N ALA A 145 15.66 -2.54 7.46
CA ALA A 145 15.96 -1.75 8.65
C ALA A 145 14.73 -0.95 9.11
N ALA A 146 14.05 -0.25 8.19
CA ALA A 146 12.85 0.52 8.48
C ALA A 146 11.71 -0.33 9.07
N LEU A 147 11.48 -1.53 8.54
CA LEU A 147 10.45 -2.46 9.03
C LEU A 147 10.80 -3.02 10.41
N ARG A 148 12.07 -3.35 10.65
CA ARG A 148 12.52 -3.81 11.97
C ARG A 148 12.32 -2.71 13.02
N ASP A 149 12.79 -1.50 12.74
CA ASP A 149 12.67 -0.37 13.67
C ASP A 149 11.19 -0.06 13.96
N TYR A 150 10.32 -0.14 12.95
CA TYR A 150 8.88 0.00 13.11
C TYR A 150 8.28 -1.12 13.97
N ALA A 151 8.66 -2.38 13.76
CA ALA A 151 8.17 -3.52 14.52
C ALA A 151 8.58 -3.44 16.01
N GLU A 152 9.81 -3.02 16.29
CA GLU A 152 10.32 -2.82 17.65
C GLU A 152 9.53 -1.74 18.40
N GLN A 153 9.27 -0.59 17.76
CA GLN A 153 8.47 0.47 18.37
C GLN A 153 7.00 0.09 18.54
N LEU A 154 6.42 -0.63 17.58
CA LEU A 154 5.04 -1.11 17.67
C LEU A 154 4.88 -2.10 18.85
N ALA A 155 5.83 -3.02 19.03
CA ALA A 155 5.83 -3.95 20.15
C ALA A 155 5.93 -3.21 21.50
N ALA A 156 6.86 -2.26 21.62
CA ALA A 156 7.02 -1.45 22.83
C ALA A 156 5.74 -0.66 23.19
N LEU A 157 5.03 -0.12 22.19
CA LEU A 157 3.75 0.55 22.38
C LEU A 157 2.68 -0.43 22.87
N GLN A 158 2.57 -1.61 22.26
CA GLN A 158 1.60 -2.63 22.66
C GLN A 158 1.83 -3.12 24.10
N ASP A 159 3.08 -3.32 24.49
CA ASP A 159 3.46 -3.69 25.86
C ASP A 159 3.10 -2.59 26.87
N SER A 160 3.33 -1.31 26.51
CA SER A 160 2.97 -0.18 27.37
C SER A 160 1.46 -0.03 27.59
N ILE A 161 0.65 -0.40 26.60
CA ILE A 161 -0.82 -0.37 26.68
C ILE A 161 -1.35 -1.60 27.44
N SER A 162 -0.62 -2.71 27.42
CA SER A 162 -1.02 -3.97 28.05
C SER A 162 -0.57 -4.09 29.51
N ALA A 163 0.24 -3.17 30.02
CA ALA A 163 0.64 -3.14 31.43
C ALA A 163 -0.58 -2.77 32.30
N PRO A 164 -1.05 -3.67 33.19
CA PRO A 164 -2.12 -3.31 34.12
C PRO A 164 -1.62 -2.18 35.02
N GLU A 165 -2.48 -1.20 35.31
CA GLU A 165 -2.28 -0.28 36.43
C GLU A 165 -2.09 -1.14 37.69
N GLU A 166 -0.83 -1.35 38.10
CA GLU A 166 -0.53 -1.86 39.43
C GLU A 166 -1.12 -0.84 40.41
N THR A 167 -2.25 -1.22 41.01
CA THR A 167 -2.84 -0.56 42.17
C THR A 167 -1.74 -0.36 43.21
N LEU A 168 -1.29 0.90 43.36
CA LEU A 168 -0.46 1.34 44.46
C LEU A 168 -1.20 1.09 45.79
N PRO A 169 -0.48 0.71 46.85
CA PRO A 169 -1.04 0.28 48.14
C PRO A 169 -1.76 1.39 48.91
#